data_AF-A0ABD4L0B9-F1
#
_entry.id   AF-A0ABD4L0B9-F1
#
_cell.length_a   1.000
_cell.length_b   1.000
_cell.length_c   1.000
_cell.angle_alpha   90.00
_cell.angle_beta   90.00
_cell.angle_gamma   90.00
#
_symmetry.space_group_name_H-M   'P 1'
#
loop_
_entity.id
_entity.type
_entity.pdbx_description
1 polymer ?
#
loop_
_entity_poly.entity_id
_entity_poly.type
_entity_poly.pdbx_seq_one_letter_code
_entity_poly.pdbx_strand_id
1 'polypeptide(L)' 'MPIVTIQQFPRSVEQKRELARRITQAFAEVYGAEEASVQVFFSEVEGENWAKGGVMGCDRPAAPKA' A
#
# COMPACT_ATOMS: atom_id res chain seq x y z
N MET A 1 -4.04 16.31 9.30
CA MET A 1 -4.32 14.88 9.60
C MET A 1 -4.37 14.10 8.29
N PRO A 2 -3.21 13.76 7.70
CA PRO A 2 -3.15 12.99 6.46
C PRO A 2 -3.52 11.52 6.68
N ILE A 3 -4.32 10.96 5.77
CA ILE A 3 -4.67 9.53 5.75
C ILE A 3 -4.27 8.95 4.41
N VAL A 4 -3.53 7.84 4.44
CA VAL A 4 -3.16 7.05 3.27
C VAL A 4 -3.77 5.67 3.38
N THR A 5 -4.50 5.24 2.36
CA THR A 5 -4.98 3.86 2.25
C THR A 5 -4.30 3.19 1.06
N ILE A 6 -3.63 2.08 1.33
CA ILE A 6 -2.93 1.29 0.33
C ILE A 6 -3.76 0.04 0.06
N GLN A 7 -4.33 -0.04 -1.15
CA GLN A 7 -4.97 -1.26 -1.64
C GLN A 7 -3.97 -2.08 -2.44
N GLN A 8 -3.68 -3.29 -1.96
CA GLN A 8 -2.64 -4.15 -2.53
C GLN A 8 -2.92 -5.63 -2.28
N PHE A 9 -2.13 -6.50 -2.91
CA PHE A 9 -2.05 -7.92 -2.52
C PHE A 9 -1.29 -8.12 -1.20
N PRO A 10 -1.40 -9.30 -0.55
CA PRO A 10 -0.69 -9.59 0.69
C PRO A 10 0.82 -9.35 0.59
N ARG A 11 1.38 -8.69 1.61
CA ARG A 11 2.82 -8.43 1.76
C ARG A 11 3.33 -8.85 3.14
N SER A 12 4.64 -9.04 3.24
CA SER A 12 5.27 -9.32 4.54
C SER A 12 5.14 -8.12 5.48
N VAL A 13 5.16 -8.38 6.79
CA VAL A 13 5.06 -7.33 7.80
C VAL A 13 6.27 -6.39 7.73
N GLU A 14 7.45 -6.90 7.38
CA GLU A 14 8.68 -6.12 7.20
C GLU A 14 8.54 -5.11 6.07
N GLN A 15 7.96 -5.52 4.94
CA GLN A 15 7.69 -4.64 3.81
C GLN A 15 6.69 -3.55 4.18
N LYS A 16 5.60 -3.91 4.85
CA LYS A 16 4.59 -2.95 5.31
C LYS A 16 5.16 -1.95 6.31
N ARG A 17 6.00 -2.42 7.24
CA ARG A 17 6.67 -1.58 8.25
C ARG A 17 7.57 -0.53 7.59
N GLU A 18 8.43 -0.94 6.67
CA GLU A 18 9.32 0.00 5.99
C GLU A 18 8.55 0.98 5.11
N LEU A 19 7.50 0.53 4.43
CA LEU A 19 6.66 1.39 3.61
C LEU A 19 5.91 2.44 4.44
N ALA A 20 5.32 2.04 5.57
CA ALA A 20 4.66 2.97 6.49
C ALA A 20 5.62 4.06 6.98
N ARG A 21 6.84 3.68 7.39
CA ARG A 21 7.87 4.61 7.83
C ARG A 21 8.20 5.65 6.76
N ARG A 22 8.45 5.20 5.53
CA ARG A 22 8.82 6.10 4.42
C ARG A 22 7.69 7.04 4.00
N ILE A 23 6.44 6.55 3.99
CA ILE A 23 5.28 7.39 3.67
C ILE A 23 5.12 8.49 4.72
N THR A 24 5.17 8.14 6.01
CA THR A 24 5.08 9.12 7.10
C THR A 24 6.20 10.17 7.00
N GLN A 25 7.44 9.73 6.78
CA GLN A 25 8.57 10.62 6.57
C GLN A 25 8.35 11.58 5.39
N ALA A 26 7.81 11.09 4.26
CA ALA A 26 7.53 11.94 3.10
C ALA A 26 6.50 13.05 3.40
N PHE A 27 5.49 12.77 4.23
CA PHE A 27 4.54 13.80 4.66
C PHE A 27 5.19 14.86 5.56
N ALA A 28 6.08 14.45 6.46
CA ALA A 28 6.83 15.38 7.29
C ALA A 28 7.75 16.27 6.45
N GLU A 29 8.51 15.68 5.52
CA GLU A 29 9.48 16.40 4.69
C GLU A 29 8.84 17.33 3.68
N VAL A 30 7.79 16.88 2.97
CA VAL A 30 7.23 17.63 1.84
C VAL A 30 6.13 18.58 2.29
N TYR A 31 5.28 18.16 3.23
CA TYR A 31 4.12 18.94 3.68
C TYR A 31 4.31 19.60 5.04
N GLY A 32 5.41 19.35 5.74
CA GLY A 32 5.63 19.86 7.11
C GLY A 32 4.63 19.31 8.12
N ALA A 33 4.02 18.16 7.84
CA ALA A 33 3.06 17.53 8.75
C ALA A 33 3.79 16.89 9.94
N GLU A 34 3.19 16.97 11.13
CA GLU A 34 3.67 16.18 12.26
C GLU A 34 3.52 14.69 11.95
N GLU A 35 4.58 13.89 12.13
CA GLU A 35 4.57 12.46 11.83
C GLU A 35 3.46 11.71 12.57
N ALA A 36 3.20 12.08 13.83
CA ALA A 36 2.14 11.50 14.66
C ALA A 36 0.72 11.75 14.11
N SER A 37 0.56 12.75 13.22
CA SER A 37 -0.71 13.05 12.58
C SER A 37 -1.00 12.23 11.32
N VAL A 38 0.00 11.50 10.81
CA VAL A 38 -0.09 10.70 9.58
C VAL A 38 -0.55 9.29 9.88
N GLN A 39 -1.61 8.85 9.21
CA GLN A 39 -2.16 7.50 9.37
C GLN A 39 -2.03 6.72 8.06
N VAL A 40 -1.53 5.48 8.15
CA VAL A 40 -1.36 4.59 6.99
C VAL A 40 -2.12 3.29 7.22
N PHE A 41 -3.09 3.01 6.35
CA PHE A 41 -3.90 1.79 6.37
C PHE A 41 -3.49 0.88 5.22
N PHE A 42 -3.28 -0.40 5.52
CA PHE A 42 -3.07 -1.45 4.53
C PHE A 42 -4.37 -2.25 4.35
N SER A 43 -4.94 -2.20 3.14
CA SER A 43 -6.09 -3.00 2.73
C SER A 43 -5.58 -4.07 1.76
N GLU A 44 -5.41 -5.28 2.28
CA GLU A 44 -4.92 -6.42 1.51
C GLU A 44 -6.11 -7.20 0.94
N VAL A 45 -6.08 -7.45 -0.36
CA VAL A 45 -7.09 -8.25 -1.08
C VAL A 45 -6.40 -9.42 -1.76
N GLU A 46 -7.02 -10.60 -1.71
CA GLU A 46 -6.54 -11.77 -2.44
C GLU A 46 -6.81 -11.65 -3.95
N GLY A 47 -6.11 -12.48 -4.75
CA GLY A 47 -6.27 -12.52 -6.20
C GLY A 47 -7.71 -12.78 -6.67
N GLU A 48 -8.47 -13.54 -5.89
CA GLU A 48 -9.89 -13.86 -6.15
C GLU A 48 -10.87 -12.73 -5.80
N ASN A 49 -10.41 -11.71 -5.07
CA ASN A 49 -11.23 -10.60 -4.59
C ASN A 49 -10.95 -9.28 -5.32
N TRP A 50 -10.17 -9.33 -6.40
CA TRP A 50 -9.80 -8.16 -7.20
C TRP A 50 -9.76 -8.50 -8.68
N ALA A 51 -10.19 -7.57 -9.52
CA ALA A 51 -10.10 -7.67 -10.97
C ALA A 51 -9.62 -6.35 -11.59
N LYS A 52 -8.95 -6.44 -12.73
CA LYS A 52 -8.59 -5.26 -13.54
C LYS A 52 -8.84 -5.53 -15.01
N GLY A 53 -9.62 -4.67 -15.66
CA GLY A 53 -10.00 -4.88 -17.06
C GLY A 53 -10.80 -6.18 -17.27
N GLY A 54 -11.66 -6.54 -16.31
CA GLY A 54 -12.51 -7.73 -16.40
C GLY A 54 -11.82 -9.08 -16.14
N VAL A 55 -10.52 -9.08 -15.79
CA VAL A 55 -9.77 -10.31 -15.49
C VAL A 55 -9.41 -10.34 -14.01
N MET A 56 -9.76 -11.43 -13.34
CA MET A 56 -9.48 -11.66 -11.92
C MET A 56 -7.99 -11.70 -11.65
N GLY A 57 -7.56 -11.23 -10.49
CA GLY A 57 -6.16 -11.22 -10.08
C GLY A 57 -5.54 -12.61 -10.05
N CYS A 58 -6.31 -13.62 -9.64
CA CYS A 58 -5.90 -15.03 -9.63
C CYS A 58 -5.66 -15.62 -11.03
N ASP A 59 -6.29 -15.04 -12.06
CA ASP A 59 -6.17 -15.51 -13.46
C ASP A 59 -5.07 -14.75 -14.21
N ARG A 60 -4.49 -13.71 -13.62
CA ARG A 60 -3.41 -12.95 -14.23
C ARG A 60 -2.09 -13.70 -14.02
N PRO A 61 -1.27 -13.87 -15.07
CA PRO A 61 0.11 -14.32 -14.88
C PRO A 61 0.82 -13.32 -13.96
N ALA A 62 1.65 -13.83 -13.05
CA ALA A 62 2.46 -12.99 -12.17
C ALA A 62 3.17 -11.94 -13.02
N ALA A 63 2.91 -10.65 -12.72
CA ALA A 63 3.58 -9.59 -13.45
C ALA A 63 5.10 -9.80 -13.32
N PRO A 64 5.87 -9.72 -14.42
CA PRO A 64 7.32 -9.77 -14.32
C PRO A 64 7.77 -8.71 -13.32
N LYS A 65 8.63 -9.10 -12.39
CA LYS A 65 9.23 -8.14 -11.44
C LYS A 65 9.98 -7.10 -12.27
N ALA A 66 9.51 -5.85 -12.22
CA ALA A 66 10.21 -4.70 -12.78
C ALA A 66 11.47 -4.41 -11.95
#